data_AF-A0A815SRK8-F1
#
_entry.id   AF-A0A815SRK8-F1
#
_cell.length_a   1.000
_cell.length_b   1.000
_cell.length_c   1.000
_cell.angle_alpha   90.00
_cell.angle_beta   90.00
_cell.angle_gamma   90.00
#
_symmetry.space_group_name_H-M   'P 1'
#
loop_
_entity.id
_entity.type
_entity.pdbx_description
1 polymer ?
#
loop_
_entity_poly.entity_id
_entity_poly.type
_entity_poly.pdbx_seq_one_letter_code
_entity_poly.pdbx_strand_id
1 'polypeptide(L)'
;MSDDDMVDNDDYDNDYDNENENEEPDNDLENQYYYSEALNEDDPDAALESFKNVLALEKRLGTKGDWGFKSLEQIVKIYLKKKNFNLMLTNYIEL
;
A
#
# COMPACT_ATOMS: atom_id res chain seq x y z
N MET A 1 -41.46 6.28 -8.14
CA MET A 1 -40.61 5.91 -7.00
C MET A 1 -39.21 5.84 -7.56
N SER A 2 -38.34 6.72 -7.04
CA SER A 2 -36.92 6.81 -7.35
C SER A 2 -36.14 5.64 -6.76
N ASP A 3 -35.00 5.34 -7.39
CA ASP A 3 -33.68 4.95 -6.85
C ASP A 3 -32.95 4.40 -8.08
N ASP A 4 -32.04 5.12 -8.76
CA ASP A 4 -30.87 5.84 -8.25
C ASP A 4 -30.01 5.00 -7.31
N ASP A 5 -29.67 3.78 -7.73
CA ASP A 5 -28.48 3.11 -7.25
C ASP A 5 -27.37 3.26 -8.29
N MET A 6 -26.57 4.29 -8.03
CA MET A 6 -25.31 4.59 -8.68
C MET A 6 -24.44 3.32 -8.70
N VAL A 7 -24.10 2.86 -9.91
CA VAL A 7 -22.99 1.94 -10.10
C VAL A 7 -21.74 2.76 -9.86
N ASP A 8 -21.18 2.64 -8.66
CA ASP A 8 -19.93 3.30 -8.27
C ASP A 8 -18.82 2.75 -9.17
N ASN A 9 -18.45 3.57 -10.15
CA ASN A 9 -17.34 3.35 -11.06
C ASN A 9 -16.07 3.74 -10.32
N ASP A 10 -15.72 2.98 -9.29
CA ASP A 10 -14.42 3.05 -8.65
C ASP A 10 -13.52 2.00 -9.32
N ASP A 11 -12.74 2.50 -10.28
CA ASP A 11 -11.39 2.06 -10.61
C ASP A 11 -11.14 0.54 -10.67
N TYR A 12 -11.82 -0.11 -11.62
CA TYR A 12 -11.22 -1.25 -12.32
C TYR A 12 -10.04 -0.73 -13.15
N ASP A 13 -8.89 -0.59 -12.48
CA ASP A 13 -7.58 -0.40 -13.10
C ASP A 13 -7.31 -1.65 -13.95
N ASN A 14 -7.66 -1.56 -15.24
CA ASN A 14 -7.51 -2.63 -16.21
C ASN A 14 -6.05 -2.75 -16.61
N ASP A 15 -5.20 -3.24 -15.71
CA ASP A 15 -3.83 -3.63 -16.02
C ASP A 15 -3.73 -5.13 -16.34
N TYR A 16 -4.59 -5.60 -17.25
CA TYR A 16 -4.41 -6.90 -17.92
C TYR A 16 -3.42 -6.77 -19.09
N ASP A 17 -2.20 -6.29 -18.83
CA ASP A 17 -1.15 -6.29 -19.86
C ASP A 17 0.25 -6.55 -19.28
N ASN A 18 0.47 -7.71 -18.67
CA ASN A 18 1.72 -8.46 -18.82
C ASN A 18 1.66 -9.89 -18.25
N GLU A 19 1.26 -10.85 -19.09
CA GLU A 19 1.56 -12.27 -18.86
C GLU A 19 3.10 -12.47 -18.92
N ASN A 20 3.79 -12.45 -17.78
CA ASN A 20 5.20 -12.88 -17.72
C ASN A 20 5.49 -13.55 -16.37
N GLU A 21 6.14 -14.71 -16.42
CA GLU A 21 6.49 -15.66 -15.33
C GLU A 21 7.33 -15.09 -14.15
N ASN A 22 7.25 -13.79 -13.85
CA ASN A 22 7.83 -13.11 -12.68
C ASN A 22 6.76 -12.65 -11.65
N GLU A 23 5.54 -13.19 -11.71
CA GLU A 23 4.42 -12.77 -10.84
C GLU A 23 4.54 -13.23 -9.37
N GLU A 24 5.28 -14.30 -9.07
CA GLU A 24 5.39 -14.82 -7.70
C GLU A 24 5.84 -13.78 -6.64
N PRO A 25 6.95 -13.03 -6.84
CA PRO A 25 7.38 -12.02 -5.88
C PRO A 25 6.44 -10.81 -5.79
N ASP A 26 5.69 -10.51 -6.85
CA ASP A 26 4.76 -9.39 -6.89
C ASP A 26 3.46 -9.72 -6.14
N ASN A 27 2.97 -10.95 -6.32
CA ASN A 27 1.82 -11.49 -5.58
C ASN A 27 2.06 -11.48 -4.06
N ASP A 28 3.29 -11.75 -3.59
CA ASP A 28 3.63 -11.67 -2.17
C ASP A 28 3.58 -10.24 -1.62
N LEU A 29 4.00 -9.25 -2.42
CA LEU A 29 3.96 -7.84 -2.04
C LEU A 29 2.52 -7.31 -2.01
N GLU A 30 1.72 -7.65 -3.02
CA GLU A 30 0.32 -7.29 -3.14
C GLU A 30 -0.51 -7.80 -1.95
N ASN A 31 -0.42 -9.11 -1.68
CA ASN A 31 -1.15 -9.72 -0.58
C ASN A 31 -0.82 -9.08 0.76
N GLN A 32 0.46 -8.77 0.98
CA GLN A 32 0.89 -8.14 2.21
C GLN A 32 0.47 -6.68 2.30
N TYR A 33 0.42 -5.95 1.18
CA TYR A 33 -0.12 -4.59 1.15
C TYR A 33 -1.61 -4.57 1.54
N TYR A 34 -2.45 -5.41 0.93
CA TYR A 34 -3.87 -5.44 1.25
C TYR A 34 -4.15 -5.90 2.69
N TYR A 35 -3.35 -6.85 3.20
CA TYR A 35 -3.39 -7.20 4.62
C TYR A 35 -3.09 -5.98 5.52
N SER A 36 -2.10 -5.17 5.13
CA SER A 36 -1.72 -3.95 5.87
C SER A 36 -2.80 -2.87 5.82
N GLU A 37 -3.48 -2.71 4.68
CA GLU A 37 -4.62 -1.78 4.54
C GLU A 37 -5.80 -2.20 5.41
N ALA A 38 -6.19 -3.47 5.36
CA ALA A 38 -7.27 -3.98 6.21
C ALA A 38 -6.96 -3.76 7.70
N LEU A 39 -5.69 -3.95 8.10
CA LEU A 39 -5.26 -3.75 9.48
C LEU A 39 -5.23 -2.29 9.90
N ASN A 40 -5.13 -1.33 8.97
CA ASN A 40 -5.02 0.10 9.27
C ASN A 40 -6.30 0.67 9.91
N GLU A 41 -7.46 0.07 9.62
CA GLU A 41 -8.74 0.45 10.22
C GLU A 41 -8.85 0.01 11.69
N ASP A 42 -8.30 -1.16 12.01
CA ASP A 42 -8.38 -1.78 13.35
C ASP A 42 -7.21 -1.37 14.26
N ASP A 43 -5.98 -1.50 13.77
CA ASP A 43 -4.74 -1.24 14.49
C ASP A 43 -3.72 -0.51 13.60
N PRO A 44 -3.69 0.83 13.60
CA PRO A 44 -2.79 1.61 12.78
C PRO A 44 -1.31 1.44 13.16
N ASP A 45 -1.00 0.96 14.36
CA ASP A 45 0.37 0.66 14.77
C ASP A 45 0.86 -0.67 14.22
N ALA A 46 0.00 -1.68 14.22
CA ALA A 46 0.29 -2.96 13.58
C ALA A 46 0.34 -2.83 12.04
N ALA A 47 -0.54 -2.02 11.45
CA ALA A 47 -0.52 -1.71 10.02
C ALA A 47 0.80 -1.02 9.61
N LEU A 48 1.29 -0.09 10.42
CA LEU A 48 2.57 0.58 10.20
C LEU A 48 3.75 -0.40 10.14
N GLU A 49 3.79 -1.39 11.05
CA GLU A 49 4.80 -2.47 11.01
C GLU A 49 4.65 -3.32 9.74
N SER A 50 3.42 -3.64 9.36
CA SER A 50 3.12 -4.44 8.17
C SER A 50 3.54 -3.74 6.86
N PHE A 51 3.28 -2.44 6.70
CA PHE A 51 3.75 -1.67 5.55
C PHE A 51 5.28 -1.59 5.50
N LYS A 52 5.97 -1.47 6.63
CA LYS A 52 7.45 -1.52 6.67
C LYS A 52 7.98 -2.87 6.21
N ASN A 53 7.26 -3.95 6.47
CA ASN A 53 7.64 -5.26 5.97
C ASN A 53 7.51 -5.33 4.44
N VAL A 54 6.50 -4.69 3.82
CA VAL A 54 6.38 -4.61 2.35
C VAL A 54 7.61 -3.91 1.76
N LEU A 55 8.04 -2.80 2.35
CA LEU A 55 9.27 -2.09 1.95
C LEU A 55 10.53 -2.94 2.11
N ALA A 56 10.62 -3.72 3.18
CA ALA A 56 11.77 -4.58 3.42
C ALA A 56 11.83 -5.73 2.40
N LEU A 57 10.68 -6.29 2.03
CA LEU A 57 10.57 -7.31 0.98
C LEU A 57 10.97 -6.76 -0.38
N GLU A 58 10.42 -5.61 -0.75
CA GLU A 58 10.74 -4.95 -2.01
C GLU A 58 12.24 -4.59 -2.08
N LYS A 59 12.81 -4.03 -1.01
CA LYS A 59 14.24 -3.75 -0.93
C LYS A 59 15.11 -5.01 -1.07
N ARG A 60 14.63 -6.15 -0.57
CA ARG A 60 15.31 -7.45 -0.71
C ARG A 60 15.26 -7.97 -2.14
N LEU A 61 14.17 -7.73 -2.87
CA LEU A 61 14.03 -8.04 -4.29
C LEU A 61 14.91 -7.13 -5.16
N GLY A 62 15.34 -5.97 -4.62
CA GLY A 62 16.28 -5.07 -5.30
C GLY A 62 15.63 -4.23 -6.39
N THR A 63 14.31 -4.22 -6.43
CA THR A 63 13.46 -3.50 -7.39
C THR A 63 12.64 -2.48 -6.64
N LYS A 64 12.65 -1.20 -7.04
CA LYS A 64 11.59 -0.27 -6.61
C LYS A 64 10.35 -0.61 -7.43
N GLY A 65 9.23 -0.87 -6.77
CA GLY A 65 7.95 -1.19 -7.39
C GLY A 65 6.82 -0.36 -6.79
N ASP A 66 5.63 -0.59 -7.31
CA ASP A 66 4.45 0.19 -6.94
C ASP A 66 3.97 -0.13 -5.53
N TRP A 67 4.15 -1.38 -5.07
CA TRP A 67 3.74 -1.79 -3.73
C TRP A 67 4.53 -1.13 -2.61
N GLY A 68 5.84 -0.92 -2.78
CA GLY A 68 6.60 -0.15 -1.80
C GLY A 68 6.26 1.33 -1.84
N PHE A 69 6.05 1.92 -3.01
CA PHE A 69 5.58 3.30 -3.09
C PHE A 69 4.22 3.49 -2.38
N LYS A 70 3.23 2.63 -2.69
CA LYS A 70 1.92 2.62 -2.02
C LYS A 70 2.05 2.43 -0.50
N SER A 71 2.93 1.54 -0.05
CA SER A 71 3.19 1.31 1.38
C SER A 71 3.83 2.52 2.08
N LEU A 72 4.81 3.18 1.44
CA LEU A 72 5.43 4.40 1.96
C LEU A 72 4.41 5.52 2.11
N GLU A 73 3.52 5.70 1.13
CA GLU A 73 2.46 6.69 1.19
C GLU A 73 1.53 6.45 2.40
N GLN A 74 1.14 5.20 2.65
CA GLN A 74 0.31 4.85 3.82
C GLN A 74 1.05 5.10 5.13
N ILE A 75 2.34 4.77 5.23
CA ILE A 75 3.18 5.07 6.41
C ILE A 75 3.19 6.58 6.70
N VAL A 76 3.35 7.41 5.67
CA VAL A 76 3.32 8.88 5.79
C VAL A 76 1.95 9.34 6.29
N LYS A 77 0.84 8.82 5.74
CA LYS A 77 -0.53 9.11 6.18
C LYS A 77 -0.75 8.73 7.66
N ILE A 78 -0.27 7.57 8.11
CA ILE A 78 -0.37 7.14 9.51
C ILE A 78 0.41 8.09 10.43
N TYR A 79 1.66 8.41 10.12
CA TYR A 79 2.44 9.34 10.95
C TYR A 79 1.85 10.75 10.97
N LEU A 80 1.26 11.21 9.86
CA LEU A 80 0.53 12.46 9.79
C LEU A 80 -0.68 12.46 10.75
N LYS A 81 -1.50 11.39 10.73
CA LYS A 81 -2.63 11.22 11.67
C LYS A 81 -2.15 11.20 13.13
N LYS A 82 -1.01 10.58 13.41
CA LYS A 82 -0.38 10.53 14.75
C LYS A 82 0.32 11.83 15.16
N LYS A 83 0.36 12.86 14.30
CA LYS A 83 1.08 14.13 14.50
C LYS A 83 2.59 13.94 14.77
N ASN A 84 3.16 12.84 14.31
CA ASN A 84 4.60 12.59 14.41
C ASN A 84 5.31 13.11 13.16
N PHE A 85 5.48 14.42 13.10
CA PHE A 85 6.00 15.11 11.92
C PHE A 85 7.45 14.76 11.60
N ASN A 86 8.26 14.38 12.60
CA ASN A 86 9.65 13.99 12.37
C ASN A 86 9.73 12.70 11.56
N LEU A 87 9.03 11.65 12.01
CA LEU A 87 9.00 10.38 11.29
C LEU A 87 8.26 10.50 9.95
N MET A 88 7.20 11.30 9.88
CA MET A 88 6.50 11.60 8.64
C MET A 88 7.46 12.18 7.59
N LEU A 89 8.24 13.22 7.95
CA LEU A 89 9.16 13.86 7.02
C LEU A 89 10.29 12.93 6.55
N THR A 90 10.83 12.10 7.46
CA THR A 90 11.83 11.10 7.08
C THR A 90 11.30 10.13 6.03
N ASN A 91 10.08 9.61 6.21
CA ASN A 91 9.48 8.68 5.24
C ASN A 91 9.05 9.41 3.95
N TYR A 92 8.66 10.68 4.05
CA TYR A 92 8.32 11.48 2.87
C TYR A 92 9.53 11.76 1.96
N ILE A 93 10.73 11.87 2.52
CA ILE A 93 11.96 12.06 1.72
C ILE A 93 12.36 10.76 0.99
N GLU A 94 11.93 9.60 1.47
CA GLU A 94 12.24 8.28 0.89
C GLU A 94 11.27 7.85 -0.23
N LEU A 95 10.11 8.53 -0.35
CA LEU A 95 9.23 8.46 -1.52
C LEU A 95 10.03 8.82 -2.79
#